data_AF-A0A023GF15-F1
#
_entry.id   AF-A0A023GF15-F1
#
_cell.length_a   1.000
_cell.length_b   1.000
_cell.length_c   1.000
_cell.angle_alpha   90.00
_cell.angle_beta   90.00
_cell.angle_gamma   90.00
#
_symmetry.space_group_name_H-M   'P 1'
#
loop_
_entity.id
_entity.type
_entity.pdbx_description
1 polymer ?
#
loop_
_entity_poly.entity_id
_entity_poly.type
_entity_poly.pdbx_seq_one_letter_code
_entity_poly.pdbx_strand_id
1 'polypeptide(L)'
;MVYLDACIKEALRLSASESFMARLCTEETTVAGIPFKPGMCVEVPLAGMHHDPEYFPEPEKFNPDRFLPENKDSVKPFTFMPFGNGPRSCVGMRLGMVQAKTFLACLLRRVKLEKCPETMVPVKFKPRMLLPVTDGPVMLKAVARTTPTS
;
A
#
# COMPACT_ATOMS: atom_id res chain seq x y z
N MET A 1 13.18 12.80 1.47
CA MET A 1 11.73 13.12 1.53
C MET A 1 11.04 12.15 2.48
N VAL A 2 11.24 12.31 3.80
CA VAL A 2 10.78 11.32 4.81
C VAL A 2 9.26 11.23 4.83
N TYR A 3 8.57 12.38 4.95
CA TYR A 3 7.11 12.40 5.03
C TYR A 3 6.43 11.89 3.75
N LEU A 4 6.96 12.20 2.56
CA LEU A 4 6.41 11.67 1.31
C LEU A 4 6.55 10.14 1.21
N ASP A 5 7.65 9.57 1.69
CA ASP A 5 7.82 8.12 1.77
C ASP A 5 6.76 7.49 2.69
N ALA A 6 6.52 8.12 3.83
CA ALA A 6 5.50 7.71 4.78
C ALA A 6 4.07 7.76 4.18
N CYS A 7 3.73 8.82 3.45
CA CYS A 7 2.47 8.93 2.72
C CYS A 7 2.29 7.83 1.67
N ILE A 8 3.35 7.51 0.91
CA ILE A 8 3.30 6.45 -0.10
C ILE A 8 3.11 5.08 0.57
N LYS A 9 3.81 4.81 1.67
CA LYS A 9 3.65 3.55 2.43
C LYS A 9 2.24 3.40 3.00
N GLU A 10 1.67 4.47 3.55
CA GLU A 10 0.30 4.45 4.06
C GLU A 10 -0.74 4.28 2.95
N ALA A 11 -0.51 4.88 1.78
CA ALA A 11 -1.34 4.62 0.60
C ALA A 11 -1.25 3.15 0.16
N LEU A 12 -0.05 2.56 0.17
CA LEU A 12 0.15 1.14 -0.14
C LEU A 12 -0.47 0.19 0.89
N ARG A 13 -0.60 0.62 2.16
CA ARG A 13 -1.31 -0.15 3.21
C ARG A 13 -2.81 -0.18 2.95
N LEU A 14 -3.42 0.99 2.76
CA LEU A 14 -4.87 1.12 2.54
C LEU A 14 -5.32 0.59 1.18
N SER A 15 -4.48 0.72 0.17
CA SER A 15 -4.76 0.29 -1.21
C SER A 15 -3.73 -0.73 -1.65
N ALA A 16 -3.66 -1.84 -0.89
CA ALA A 16 -2.73 -2.94 -1.14
C ALA A 16 -2.81 -3.39 -2.60
N SER A 17 -1.69 -3.28 -3.32
CA SER A 17 -1.65 -3.59 -4.75
C SER A 17 -1.95 -5.07 -5.04
N GLU A 18 -1.75 -5.95 -4.07
CA GLU A 18 -2.06 -7.37 -4.13
C GLU A 18 -2.88 -7.77 -2.89
N SER A 19 -3.99 -8.49 -3.10
CA SER A 19 -4.92 -8.82 -2.02
C SER A 19 -4.40 -9.95 -1.11
N PHE A 20 -3.67 -10.91 -1.68
CA PHE A 20 -3.09 -12.03 -0.97
C PHE A 20 -1.84 -12.55 -1.70
N MET A 21 -0.93 -13.19 -0.98
CA MET A 21 0.18 -13.95 -1.58
C MET A 21 -0.02 -15.44 -1.35
N ALA A 22 0.20 -16.24 -2.40
CA ALA A 22 0.10 -17.69 -2.32
C ALA A 22 1.47 -18.38 -2.38
N ARG A 23 1.61 -19.53 -1.72
CA ARG A 23 2.73 -20.47 -1.87
C ARG A 23 2.20 -21.89 -1.98
N LEU A 24 2.74 -22.66 -2.91
CA LEU A 24 2.47 -24.09 -2.99
C LEU A 24 3.46 -24.83 -2.09
N CYS A 25 2.95 -25.66 -1.19
CA CYS A 25 3.76 -26.56 -0.39
C CYS A 25 4.33 -27.65 -1.29
N THR A 26 5.66 -27.76 -1.37
CA THR A 26 6.34 -28.77 -2.20
C THR A 26 6.87 -29.94 -1.39
N GLU A 27 7.09 -29.72 -0.08
CA GLU A 27 7.60 -30.70 0.88
C GLU A 27 6.74 -30.64 2.13
N GLU A 28 6.60 -31.76 2.84
CA GLU A 28 5.84 -31.80 4.09
C GLU A 28 6.50 -30.89 5.14
N THR A 29 5.70 -30.03 5.77
CA THR A 29 6.21 -29.05 6.73
C THR A 29 5.17 -28.69 7.78
N THR A 30 5.56 -27.93 8.80
CA THR A 30 4.65 -27.41 9.83
C THR A 30 4.88 -25.92 10.00
N VAL A 31 3.82 -25.12 9.87
CA VAL A 31 3.85 -23.67 10.04
C VAL A 31 2.90 -23.30 11.18
N ALA A 32 3.40 -22.62 12.20
CA ALA A 32 2.63 -22.25 13.39
C ALA A 32 1.88 -23.44 14.05
N GLY A 33 2.49 -24.63 14.04
CA GLY A 33 1.88 -25.86 14.57
C GLY A 33 0.86 -26.53 13.63
N ILE A 34 0.62 -25.97 12.44
CA ILE A 34 -0.29 -26.52 11.43
C ILE A 34 0.51 -27.33 10.40
N PRO A 35 0.23 -28.64 10.22
CA PRO A 35 0.92 -29.46 9.24
C PRO A 35 0.41 -29.17 7.81
N PHE A 36 1.34 -29.06 6.87
CA PHE A 36 1.09 -28.88 5.44
C PHE A 36 1.73 -30.02 4.66
N LYS A 37 0.97 -30.59 3.72
CA LYS A 37 1.42 -31.65 2.81
C LYS A 37 1.74 -31.07 1.44
N PRO A 38 2.62 -31.74 0.66
CA PRO A 38 2.86 -31.38 -0.73
C PRO A 38 1.54 -31.24 -1.51
N GLY A 39 1.42 -30.18 -2.30
CA GLY A 39 0.22 -29.85 -3.07
C GLY A 39 -0.76 -28.89 -2.38
N MET A 40 -0.61 -28.63 -1.07
CA MET A 40 -1.44 -27.64 -0.37
C MET A 40 -1.01 -26.20 -0.70
N CYS A 41 -1.97 -25.30 -0.91
CA CYS A 41 -1.72 -23.88 -1.05
C CYS A 41 -1.80 -23.18 0.31
N VAL A 42 -0.83 -22.31 0.59
CA VAL A 42 -0.78 -21.42 1.75
C VAL A 42 -1.00 -20.01 1.26
N GLU A 43 -2.04 -19.34 1.74
CA GLU A 43 -2.37 -17.97 1.37
C GLU A 43 -2.17 -17.02 2.56
N VAL A 44 -1.51 -15.89 2.30
CA VAL A 44 -1.31 -14.81 3.26
C VAL A 44 -2.21 -13.64 2.86
N PRO A 45 -3.26 -13.32 3.64
CA PRO A 45 -4.25 -12.30 3.28
C PRO A 45 -3.72 -10.89 3.54
N LEU A 46 -2.88 -10.37 2.64
CA LEU A 46 -2.24 -9.06 2.76
C LEU A 46 -3.22 -7.91 3.02
N ALA A 47 -4.27 -7.80 2.21
CA ALA A 47 -5.24 -6.71 2.36
C ALA A 47 -5.96 -6.77 3.72
N GLY A 48 -6.29 -7.98 4.19
CA GLY A 48 -6.89 -8.19 5.51
C GLY A 48 -5.94 -7.79 6.63
N MET A 49 -4.68 -8.26 6.58
CA MET A 49 -3.66 -7.91 7.58
C MET A 49 -3.39 -6.40 7.64
N HIS A 50 -3.42 -5.70 6.50
CA HIS A 50 -3.21 -4.25 6.44
C HIS A 50 -4.35 -3.44 7.05
N HIS A 51 -5.55 -4.02 7.15
CA HIS A 51 -6.73 -3.41 7.78
C HIS A 51 -7.05 -4.01 9.15
N ASP A 52 -6.21 -4.92 9.66
CA ASP A 52 -6.40 -5.53 10.96
C ASP A 52 -6.03 -4.54 12.07
N PRO A 53 -6.98 -4.16 12.96
CA PRO A 53 -6.71 -3.24 14.06
C PRO A 53 -5.70 -3.76 15.08
N GLU A 54 -5.42 -5.07 15.14
CA GLU A 54 -4.36 -5.63 15.98
C GLU A 54 -2.97 -5.17 15.52
N TYR A 55 -2.79 -5.00 14.21
CA TYR A 55 -1.53 -4.57 13.61
C TYR A 55 -1.51 -3.08 13.28
N PHE A 56 -2.67 -2.50 12.95
CA PHE A 56 -2.80 -1.09 12.55
C PHE A 56 -3.99 -0.44 13.28
N PRO A 57 -3.77 0.18 14.46
CA PRO A 57 -4.84 0.86 15.21
C PRO A 57 -5.49 1.97 14.38
N GLU A 58 -6.81 2.12 14.40
CA GLU A 58 -7.55 2.98 13.44
C GLU A 58 -7.22 2.62 11.96
N PRO A 59 -7.47 1.37 11.50
CA PRO A 59 -6.94 0.87 10.23
C PRO A 59 -7.49 1.60 9.00
N GLU A 60 -8.68 2.18 9.07
CA GLU A 60 -9.29 2.92 7.95
C GLU A 60 -8.76 4.36 7.81
N LYS A 61 -8.03 4.86 8.81
CA LYS A 61 -7.51 6.22 8.83
C LYS A 61 -6.19 6.29 8.10
N PHE A 62 -6.10 7.17 7.11
CA PHE A 62 -4.85 7.53 6.47
C PHE A 62 -3.95 8.27 7.47
N ASN A 63 -2.96 7.58 8.01
CA ASN A 63 -2.00 8.10 8.98
C ASN A 63 -0.55 7.79 8.54
N PRO A 64 0.12 8.70 7.81
CA PRO A 64 1.53 8.54 7.43
C PRO A 64 2.47 8.36 8.63
N ASP A 65 2.12 8.91 9.79
CA ASP A 65 3.03 8.99 10.93
C ASP A 65 3.47 7.60 11.41
N ARG A 66 2.68 6.54 11.14
CA ARG A 66 3.03 5.13 11.39
C ARG A 66 4.38 4.73 10.79
N PHE A 67 4.76 5.34 9.67
CA PHE A 67 5.95 4.98 8.90
C PHE A 67 7.11 5.97 9.07
N LEU A 68 6.99 6.92 10.00
CA LEU A 68 8.08 7.82 10.35
C LEU A 68 9.15 7.06 11.17
N PRO A 69 10.44 7.47 11.08
CA PRO A 69 11.53 6.80 11.78
C PRO A 69 11.30 6.61 13.29
N GLU A 70 10.72 7.60 13.95
CA GLU A 70 10.37 7.61 15.37
C GLU A 70 9.31 6.57 15.74
N ASN A 71 8.46 6.14 14.79
CA ASN A 71 7.39 5.16 14.98
C ASN A 71 7.70 3.81 14.34
N LYS A 72 8.95 3.58 13.90
CA LYS A 72 9.32 2.39 13.13
C LYS A 72 8.98 1.08 13.85
N ASP A 73 9.06 1.07 15.19
CA ASP A 73 8.77 -0.10 16.02
C ASP A 73 7.27 -0.36 16.20
N SER A 74 6.39 0.57 15.80
CA SER A 74 4.94 0.38 15.84
C SER A 74 4.43 -0.60 14.78
N VAL A 75 5.19 -0.78 13.68
CA VAL A 75 4.83 -1.72 12.61
C VAL A 75 5.50 -3.06 12.88
N LYS A 76 4.72 -4.04 13.34
CA LYS A 76 5.23 -5.39 13.60
C LYS A 76 5.88 -5.99 12.33
N PRO A 77 7.01 -6.71 12.45
CA PRO A 77 7.60 -7.40 11.31
C PRO A 77 6.59 -8.32 10.61
N PHE A 78 6.66 -8.37 9.27
CA PHE A 78 5.78 -9.19 8.42
C PHE A 78 4.29 -8.84 8.46
N THR A 79 3.87 -7.72 9.04
CA THR A 79 2.47 -7.25 8.94
C THR A 79 2.27 -6.19 7.86
N PHE A 80 3.34 -5.49 7.47
CA PHE A 80 3.37 -4.60 6.31
C PHE A 80 4.27 -5.16 5.20
N MET A 81 3.67 -5.69 4.14
CA MET A 81 4.38 -6.35 3.02
C MET A 81 3.79 -5.97 1.65
N PRO A 82 3.69 -4.68 1.29
CA PRO A 82 3.07 -4.23 0.03
C PRO A 82 3.85 -4.66 -1.22
N PHE A 83 5.11 -5.08 -1.06
CA PHE A 83 5.99 -5.58 -2.12
C PHE A 83 6.41 -7.04 -1.87
N GLY A 84 5.68 -7.75 -0.99
CA GLY A 84 6.10 -9.05 -0.46
C GLY A 84 7.36 -8.96 0.41
N ASN A 85 7.90 -10.12 0.76
CA ASN A 85 9.12 -10.24 1.55
C ASN A 85 9.88 -11.53 1.17
N GLY A 86 11.16 -11.61 1.54
CA GLY A 86 12.02 -12.76 1.25
C GLY A 86 12.55 -12.82 -0.20
N PRO A 87 13.07 -13.98 -0.65
CA PRO A 87 13.76 -14.12 -1.93
C PRO A 87 12.91 -13.81 -3.17
N ARG A 88 11.57 -13.82 -3.01
CA ARG A 88 10.60 -13.53 -4.07
C ARG A 88 9.86 -12.21 -3.85
N SER A 89 10.42 -11.30 -3.04
CA SER A 89 9.95 -9.92 -2.95
C SER A 89 10.00 -9.22 -4.32
N CYS A 90 9.15 -8.21 -4.52
CA CYS A 90 9.08 -7.48 -5.77
C CYS A 90 10.43 -6.87 -6.14
N VAL A 91 11.00 -7.34 -7.26
CA VAL A 91 12.26 -6.82 -7.82
C VAL A 91 12.16 -5.32 -8.16
N GLY A 92 10.95 -4.85 -8.47
CA GLY A 92 10.66 -3.46 -8.80
C GLY A 92 10.49 -2.52 -7.61
N MET A 93 10.55 -3.00 -6.35
CA MET A 93 10.26 -2.18 -5.16
C MET A 93 11.06 -0.87 -5.14
N ARG A 94 12.37 -0.95 -5.36
CA ARG A 94 13.24 0.25 -5.32
C ARG A 94 12.89 1.23 -6.44
N LEU A 95 12.68 0.73 -7.65
CA LEU A 95 12.30 1.54 -8.80
C LEU A 95 10.94 2.21 -8.58
N GLY A 96 9.93 1.44 -8.16
CA GLY A 96 8.58 1.94 -7.91
C GLY A 96 8.54 3.03 -6.84
N MET A 97 9.28 2.87 -5.75
CA MET A 97 9.39 3.90 -4.72
C MET A 97 10.06 5.18 -5.23
N VAL A 98 11.10 5.07 -6.06
CA VAL A 98 11.75 6.25 -6.67
C VAL A 98 10.83 6.93 -7.68
N GLN A 99 10.14 6.16 -8.53
CA GLN A 99 9.19 6.67 -9.52
C GLN A 99 8.03 7.40 -8.85
N ALA A 100 7.38 6.79 -7.86
CA ALA A 100 6.26 7.39 -7.13
C ALA A 100 6.68 8.70 -6.43
N LYS A 101 7.81 8.70 -5.72
CA LYS A 101 8.32 9.90 -5.06
C LYS A 101 8.65 11.01 -6.04
N THR A 102 9.37 10.70 -7.11
CA THR A 102 9.77 11.67 -8.13
C THR A 102 8.55 12.25 -8.83
N PHE A 103 7.62 11.40 -9.24
CA PHE A 103 6.38 11.81 -9.88
C PHE A 103 5.56 12.75 -8.98
N LEU A 104 5.29 12.35 -7.74
CA LEU A 104 4.52 13.16 -6.79
C LEU A 104 5.23 14.48 -6.46
N ALA A 105 6.55 14.46 -6.27
CA ALA A 105 7.33 15.66 -6.01
C ALA A 105 7.22 16.67 -7.17
N CYS A 106 7.39 16.21 -8.40
CA CYS A 106 7.31 17.04 -9.61
C CYS A 106 5.89 17.56 -9.85
N LEU A 107 4.88 16.71 -9.67
CA LEU A 107 3.47 17.07 -9.85
C LEU A 107 3.04 18.11 -8.81
N LEU A 108 3.24 17.84 -7.53
CA LEU A 108 2.79 18.69 -6.42
C LEU A 108 3.55 20.01 -6.35
N ARG A 109 4.75 20.10 -6.93
CA ARG A 109 5.49 21.37 -7.09
C ARG A 109 4.78 22.32 -8.06
N ARG A 110 4.13 21.80 -9.11
CA ARG A 110 3.53 22.59 -10.19
C ARG A 110 2.02 22.73 -10.05
N VAL A 111 1.37 21.80 -9.38
CA VAL A 111 -0.08 21.68 -9.33
C VAL A 111 -0.53 21.50 -7.88
N LYS A 112 -1.62 22.16 -7.52
CA LYS A 112 -2.44 21.85 -6.34
C LYS A 112 -3.61 20.98 -6.82
N LEU A 113 -3.72 19.78 -6.24
CA LEU A 113 -4.85 18.90 -6.49
C LEU A 113 -5.96 19.21 -5.48
N GLU A 114 -7.16 19.43 -5.98
CA GLU A 114 -8.35 19.74 -5.19
C GLU A 114 -9.49 18.77 -5.53
N LYS A 115 -10.41 18.58 -4.60
CA LYS A 115 -11.66 17.87 -4.86
C LYS A 115 -12.56 18.70 -5.79
N CYS A 116 -13.30 18.06 -6.67
CA CYS A 116 -14.39 18.62 -7.46
C CYS A 116 -15.71 17.91 -7.09
N PRO A 117 -16.88 18.41 -7.56
CA PRO A 117 -18.18 17.78 -7.27
C PRO A 117 -18.24 16.28 -7.64
N GLU A 118 -17.46 15.86 -8.63
CA GLU A 118 -17.37 14.49 -9.13
C GLU A 118 -16.33 13.62 -8.39
N THR A 119 -15.55 14.20 -7.46
CA THR A 119 -14.55 13.42 -6.72
C THR A 119 -15.23 12.40 -5.80
N MET A 120 -14.93 11.13 -6.00
CA MET A 120 -15.40 10.06 -5.12
C MET A 120 -14.72 10.14 -3.74
N VAL A 121 -15.52 10.28 -2.68
CA VAL A 121 -15.05 10.29 -1.29
C VAL A 121 -16.01 9.45 -0.43
N PRO A 122 -15.55 8.35 0.21
CA PRO A 122 -14.22 7.74 0.06
C PRO A 122 -14.00 7.16 -1.34
N VAL A 123 -12.74 6.84 -1.67
CA VAL A 123 -12.42 6.09 -2.90
C VAL A 123 -13.11 4.72 -2.81
N LYS A 124 -13.87 4.37 -3.85
CA LYS A 124 -14.59 3.11 -3.95
C LYS A 124 -13.82 2.18 -4.88
N PHE A 125 -13.71 0.92 -4.50
CA PHE A 125 -13.09 -0.12 -5.30
C PHE A 125 -14.13 -1.14 -5.76
N LYS A 126 -13.91 -1.72 -6.93
CA LYS A 126 -14.74 -2.81 -7.43
C LYS A 126 -14.53 -4.05 -6.56
N PRO A 127 -15.61 -4.67 -6.06
CA PRO A 127 -15.48 -5.88 -5.27
C PRO A 127 -15.02 -7.04 -6.16
N ARG A 128 -14.43 -8.08 -5.54
CA ARG A 128 -14.02 -9.33 -6.20
C ARG A 128 -12.98 -9.16 -7.31
N MET A 129 -12.16 -8.12 -7.23
CA MET A 129 -11.01 -7.94 -8.09
C MET A 129 -9.75 -8.43 -7.39
N LEU A 130 -8.82 -9.03 -8.14
CA LEU A 130 -7.53 -9.47 -7.60
C LEU A 130 -6.66 -8.30 -7.15
N LEU A 131 -6.70 -7.20 -7.92
CA LEU A 131 -6.04 -5.93 -7.67
C LEU A 131 -7.08 -4.88 -7.27
N PRO A 132 -6.71 -3.85 -6.48
CA PRO A 132 -7.60 -2.74 -6.16
C PRO A 132 -7.87 -1.91 -7.43
N VAL A 133 -9.03 -2.15 -8.05
CA VAL A 133 -9.50 -1.37 -9.20
C VAL A 133 -10.57 -0.41 -8.72
N THR A 134 -10.41 0.88 -8.99
CA THR A 134 -11.40 1.89 -8.61
C THR A 134 -12.73 1.65 -9.32
N ASP A 135 -13.83 1.97 -8.65
CA ASP A 135 -15.18 1.89 -9.21
C ASP A 135 -15.48 3.15 -10.04
N GLY A 136 -14.77 3.25 -11.17
CA GLY A 136 -14.78 4.42 -12.06
C GLY A 136 -13.55 5.33 -11.92
N PRO A 137 -13.50 6.42 -12.69
CA PRO A 137 -12.40 7.36 -12.66
C PRO A 137 -12.40 8.21 -11.37
N VAL A 138 -11.21 8.41 -10.79
CA VAL A 138 -11.03 9.33 -9.66
C VAL A 138 -10.86 10.75 -10.22
N MET A 139 -11.94 11.53 -10.20
CA MET A 139 -11.93 12.92 -10.70
C MET A 139 -11.27 13.85 -9.67
N LEU A 140 -10.30 14.65 -10.10
CA LEU A 140 -9.63 15.68 -9.30
C LEU A 140 -9.49 16.95 -10.12
N LYS A 141 -9.61 18.11 -9.47
CA LYS A 141 -9.31 19.41 -10.06
C LYS A 141 -7.82 19.72 -9.89
N ALA A 142 -7.14 20.00 -11.00
CA ALA A 142 -5.76 20.46 -11.01
C ALA A 142 -5.73 21.98 -11.12
N VAL A 143 -5.15 22.66 -10.12
CA VAL A 143 -4.92 24.11 -10.13
C VAL A 143 -3.43 24.36 -10.25
N ALA A 144 -3.00 25.05 -11.31
CA ALA A 144 -1.59 25.41 -11.46
C ALA A 144 -1.14 26.27 -10.27
N ARG A 145 0.02 25.93 -9.68
CA ARG A 145 0.68 26.79 -8.71
C ARG A 145 1.35 27.91 -9.48
N THR A 146 1.07 29.15 -9.12
CA THR A 146 1.89 30.28 -9.53
C THR A 146 3.27 30.07 -8.92
N THR A 147 4.23 29.62 -9.73
CA THR A 147 5.63 29.59 -9.31
C THR A 147 6.00 31.03 -8.94
N PRO A 148 6.52 31.31 -7.73
CA PRO A 148 7.25 32.56 -7.54
C PRO A 148 8.40 32.51 -8.54
N THR A 149 8.49 33.50 -9.41
CA THR A 149 9.66 33.75 -10.24
C THR A 149 10.82 33.95 -9.27
N SER A 150 11.62 32.91 -9.07
CA SER A 150 12.94 32.99 -8.42
C SER A 150 13.90 33.72 -9.31
#